data_AF-A0A2V2QKN6-F1
#
_entry.id   AF-A0A2V2QKN6-F1
#
_cell.length_a   1.000
_cell.length_b   1.000
_cell.length_c   1.000
_cell.angle_alpha   90.00
_cell.angle_beta   90.00
_cell.angle_gamma   90.00
#
_symmetry.space_group_name_H-M   'P 1'
#
loop_
_entity.id
_entity.type
_entity.pdbx_description
1 polymer ?
#
loop_
_entity_poly.entity_id
_entity_poly.type
_entity_poly.pdbx_seq_one_letter_code
_entity_poly.pdbx_strand_id
1 'polypeptide(L)'
;GHPADAWEPRPSRAPREPKGPRVLREPSRPRDGRSPRHLGRLLLVLILLLMAAAIAYAFLFMPKQEPGGPTGAGQPTGSTGSAAPPPAASGSPAPSQGASTDPGSQQPQTSRSAVALASGYELRKDAEGFEVGVPKEWQRSPANADRQIRYGSDGFTLLVVPGRDTVKAAGGDPLDYQREKQPELQPFRDSSWSTSSGVRRVDVGRQAMAEGQFTWQDSGGREVYVRNLVMIVDGRYHILQAIGPENDRDKVTEIYQQAIASYRVSAG
;
A
#
# COMPACT_ATOMS: atom_id res chain seq x y z
N GLY A 1 -58.79 4.83 -90.56
CA GLY A 1 -59.69 4.01 -89.72
C GLY A 1 -59.15 2.61 -89.66
N HIS A 2 -59.24 1.98 -88.47
CA HIS A 2 -58.78 0.63 -88.08
C HIS A 2 -57.27 0.41 -87.92
N PRO A 3 -56.82 -0.44 -86.98
CA PRO A 3 -57.22 -0.52 -85.57
C PRO A 3 -56.00 -0.63 -84.62
N ALA A 4 -56.29 -0.59 -83.31
CA ALA A 4 -55.34 -0.85 -82.24
C ALA A 4 -55.03 -2.34 -82.11
N ASP A 5 -53.76 -2.68 -81.88
CA ASP A 5 -53.38 -3.99 -81.36
C ASP A 5 -52.36 -3.85 -80.21
N ALA A 6 -52.88 -4.22 -79.03
CA ALA A 6 -52.24 -4.91 -77.92
C ALA A 6 -50.77 -4.60 -77.57
N TRP A 7 -50.58 -3.81 -76.51
CA TRP A 7 -49.37 -3.90 -75.69
C TRP A 7 -49.40 -5.20 -74.88
N GLU A 8 -48.59 -6.19 -75.27
CA GLU A 8 -48.22 -7.29 -74.37
C GLU A 8 -47.12 -6.82 -73.39
N PRO A 9 -47.31 -6.95 -72.06
CA PRO A 9 -46.23 -6.72 -71.11
C PRO A 9 -45.26 -7.90 -71.13
N ARG A 10 -44.01 -7.64 -71.57
CA ARG A 10 -42.90 -8.61 -71.51
C ARG A 10 -42.64 -9.05 -70.06
N PRO A 11 -42.35 -10.33 -69.80
CA PRO A 11 -42.10 -10.81 -68.44
C PRO A 11 -40.86 -10.15 -67.83
N SER A 12 -41.03 -9.66 -66.61
CA SER A 12 -40.02 -9.02 -65.77
C SER A 12 -38.81 -9.93 -65.56
N ARG A 13 -37.64 -9.48 -66.00
CA ARG A 13 -36.36 -10.17 -65.77
C ARG A 13 -36.09 -10.25 -64.27
N ALA A 14 -35.86 -11.46 -63.75
CA ALA A 14 -35.55 -11.68 -62.34
C ALA A 14 -34.30 -10.88 -61.89
N PRO A 15 -34.28 -10.30 -60.67
CA PRO A 15 -33.13 -9.56 -60.15
C PRO A 15 -31.88 -10.43 -60.06
N ARG A 16 -30.74 -9.90 -60.52
CA ARG A 16 -29.44 -10.55 -60.33
C ARG A 16 -29.05 -10.51 -58.86
N GLU A 17 -28.65 -11.66 -58.33
CA GLU A 17 -28.20 -11.84 -56.96
C GLU A 17 -26.93 -10.99 -56.69
N PRO A 18 -26.87 -10.24 -55.57
CA PRO A 18 -25.71 -9.42 -55.25
C PRO A 18 -24.51 -10.28 -54.84
N LYS A 19 -23.38 -9.98 -55.47
CA LYS A 19 -22.05 -10.58 -55.26
C LYS A 19 -21.70 -10.62 -53.76
N GLY A 20 -21.39 -11.82 -53.25
CA GLY A 20 -20.94 -12.04 -51.88
C GLY A 20 -19.66 -11.27 -51.49
N PRO A 21 -19.36 -11.19 -50.18
CA PRO A 21 -18.40 -10.24 -49.64
C PRO A 21 -16.97 -10.50 -50.10
N ARG A 22 -16.25 -9.41 -50.43
CA ARG A 22 -14.81 -9.42 -50.67
C ARG A 22 -14.08 -9.90 -49.42
N VAL A 23 -13.34 -10.99 -49.56
CA VAL A 23 -12.38 -11.46 -48.56
C VAL A 23 -11.33 -10.36 -48.35
N LEU A 24 -11.23 -9.85 -47.13
CA LEU A 24 -10.22 -8.88 -46.74
C LEU A 24 -8.86 -9.58 -46.76
N ARG A 25 -7.93 -9.02 -47.54
CA ARG A 25 -6.54 -9.48 -47.67
C ARG A 25 -5.87 -9.41 -46.28
N GLU A 26 -5.42 -10.54 -45.76
CA GLU A 26 -4.55 -10.58 -44.58
C GLU A 26 -3.28 -9.75 -44.85
N PRO A 27 -2.88 -8.83 -43.95
CA PRO A 27 -1.59 -8.18 -44.04
C PRO A 27 -0.47 -9.17 -43.70
N SER A 28 0.52 -9.24 -44.58
CA SER A 28 1.74 -10.02 -44.42
C SER A 28 2.45 -9.75 -43.10
N ARG A 29 2.77 -10.82 -42.36
CA ARG A 29 3.61 -10.76 -41.15
C ARG A 29 5.01 -10.21 -41.50
N PRO A 30 5.53 -9.22 -40.76
CA PRO A 30 6.94 -8.86 -40.85
C PRO A 30 7.82 -9.97 -40.27
N ARG A 31 8.84 -10.31 -41.03
CA ARG A 31 9.92 -11.25 -40.71
C ARG A 31 10.86 -10.63 -39.66
N ASP A 32 11.16 -11.39 -38.61
CA ASP A 32 12.33 -11.30 -37.71
C ASP A 32 13.02 -9.93 -37.56
N GLY A 33 12.51 -9.10 -36.64
CA GLY A 33 13.22 -7.93 -36.13
C GLY A 33 14.00 -8.28 -34.86
N ARG A 34 15.31 -8.45 -34.98
CA ARG A 34 16.27 -8.61 -33.87
C ARG A 34 16.09 -7.45 -32.87
N SER A 35 15.62 -7.75 -31.67
CA SER A 35 15.37 -6.76 -30.61
C SER A 35 16.60 -5.89 -30.31
N PRO A 36 16.46 -4.57 -30.07
CA PRO A 36 17.57 -3.64 -29.81
C PRO A 36 18.09 -3.75 -28.37
N ARG A 37 18.39 -4.98 -27.91
CA ARG A 37 18.92 -5.26 -26.56
C ARG A 37 20.33 -4.68 -26.33
N HIS A 38 21.01 -4.26 -27.39
CA HIS A 38 22.37 -3.74 -27.33
C HIS A 38 22.43 -2.27 -26.88
N LEU A 39 21.37 -1.47 -27.07
CA LEU A 39 21.36 -0.06 -26.68
C LEU A 39 21.21 0.11 -25.16
N GLY A 40 20.32 -0.67 -24.54
CA GLY A 40 20.17 -0.69 -23.08
C GLY A 40 21.42 -1.22 -22.37
N ARG A 41 22.09 -2.21 -22.95
CA ARG A 41 23.34 -2.76 -22.39
C ARG A 41 24.50 -1.77 -22.50
N LEU A 42 24.60 -1.02 -23.60
CA LEU A 42 25.62 0.03 -23.76
C LEU A 42 25.40 1.18 -22.77
N LEU A 43 24.15 1.62 -22.60
CA LEU A 43 23.80 2.67 -21.64
C LEU A 43 24.12 2.24 -20.20
N LEU A 44 23.81 1.00 -19.83
CA LEU A 44 24.14 0.44 -18.52
C LEU A 44 25.65 0.43 -18.26
N VAL A 45 26.45 0.03 -19.27
CA VAL A 45 27.92 0.03 -19.16
C VAL A 45 28.47 1.44 -18.99
N LEU A 46 27.92 2.43 -19.70
CA LEU A 46 28.31 3.84 -19.55
C LEU A 46 28.01 4.38 -18.15
N ILE A 47 26.84 4.06 -17.59
CA ILE A 47 26.46 4.47 -16.23
C ILE A 47 27.40 3.83 -15.19
N LEU A 48 27.68 2.54 -15.33
CA LEU A 48 28.62 1.84 -14.44
C LEU A 48 30.03 2.43 -14.52
N LEU A 49 30.51 2.80 -15.71
CA LEU A 49 31.80 3.46 -15.88
C LEU A 49 31.83 4.85 -15.23
N LEU A 50 30.78 5.65 -15.39
CA LEU A 50 30.65 6.95 -14.73
C LEU A 50 30.67 6.82 -13.20
N MET A 51 29.94 5.83 -12.67
CA MET A 51 29.89 5.59 -11.23
C MET A 51 31.23 5.10 -10.69
N ALA A 52 31.92 4.21 -11.41
CA ALA A 52 33.27 3.78 -11.05
C ALA A 52 34.28 4.95 -11.06
N ALA A 53 34.19 5.85 -12.05
CA ALA A 53 35.02 7.04 -12.13
C ALA A 53 34.76 8.01 -10.96
N ALA A 54 33.49 8.21 -10.58
CA ALA A 54 33.13 9.05 -9.43
C ALA A 54 33.68 8.48 -8.10
N ILE A 55 33.58 7.16 -7.90
CA ILE A 55 34.13 6.49 -6.70
C ILE A 55 35.66 6.63 -6.67
N ALA A 56 36.34 6.37 -7.79
CA ALA A 56 37.80 6.53 -7.87
C ALA A 56 38.25 7.98 -7.60
N TYR A 57 37.51 8.96 -8.14
CA TYR A 57 37.75 10.37 -7.89
C TYR A 57 37.58 10.72 -6.40
N ALA A 58 36.55 10.18 -5.73
CA ALA A 58 36.33 10.39 -4.31
C ALA A 58 37.48 9.84 -3.45
N PHE A 59 38.03 8.67 -3.78
CA PHE A 59 39.20 8.13 -3.08
C PHE A 59 40.47 8.97 -3.27
N LEU A 60 40.65 9.57 -4.46
CA LEU A 60 41.77 10.49 -4.71
C LEU A 60 41.63 11.82 -3.95
N PHE A 61 40.39 12.23 -3.66
CA PHE A 61 40.06 13.48 -2.95
C PHE A 61 39.70 13.29 -1.47
N MET A 62 39.95 12.12 -0.90
CA MET A 62 39.75 11.89 0.54
C MET A 62 41.01 12.33 1.31
N PRO A 63 40.96 13.40 2.13
CA PRO A 63 42.08 13.75 3.00
C PRO A 63 42.26 12.65 4.05
N LYS A 64 43.49 12.13 4.15
CA LYS A 64 43.86 11.10 5.13
C LYS A 64 43.69 11.70 6.53
N GLN A 65 42.73 11.20 7.30
CA GLN A 65 42.71 11.40 8.75
C GLN A 65 43.54 10.29 9.40
N GLU A 66 44.53 10.68 10.19
CA GLU A 66 45.38 9.78 10.97
C GLU A 66 44.61 9.22 12.19
N PRO A 67 44.83 7.95 12.56
CA PRO A 67 44.29 7.37 13.79
C PRO A 67 45.28 7.50 14.95
N GLY A 68 44.86 8.12 16.07
CA GLY A 68 45.70 8.23 17.27
C GLY A 68 44.95 8.53 18.58
N GLY A 69 44.79 7.49 19.41
CA GLY A 69 45.20 7.49 20.84
C GLY A 69 44.28 8.11 21.93
N PRO A 70 44.07 7.42 23.08
CA PRO A 70 43.15 7.81 24.17
C PRO A 70 43.82 8.58 25.32
N THR A 71 43.08 9.44 26.05
CA THR A 71 43.50 10.03 27.34
C THR A 71 42.32 10.40 28.26
N GLY A 72 42.49 10.15 29.58
CA GLY A 72 41.77 10.81 30.69
C GLY A 72 40.75 9.93 31.42
N ALA A 73 41.13 9.04 32.34
CA ALA A 73 41.46 9.27 33.76
C ALA A 73 40.23 9.36 34.70
N GLY A 74 40.09 8.38 35.60
CA GLY A 74 39.14 8.41 36.72
C GLY A 74 39.10 7.08 37.52
N GLN A 75 39.95 6.94 38.53
CA GLN A 75 39.86 5.98 39.65
C GLN A 75 40.16 6.81 40.95
N PRO A 76 39.89 6.40 42.22
CA PRO A 76 39.78 5.03 42.74
C PRO A 76 38.88 4.79 43.99
N THR A 77 39.05 3.58 44.58
CA THR A 77 38.72 3.06 45.94
C THR A 77 37.69 1.91 45.91
N GLY A 78 37.85 0.74 46.56
CA GLY A 78 38.92 0.18 47.38
C GLY A 78 38.51 -1.21 47.94
N SER A 79 39.51 -1.99 48.37
CA SER A 79 39.53 -3.00 49.45
C SER A 79 38.99 -4.45 49.26
N THR A 80 39.98 -5.37 49.20
CA THR A 80 40.20 -6.60 50.01
C THR A 80 39.22 -7.79 50.02
N GLY A 81 39.75 -9.00 49.77
CA GLY A 81 39.60 -10.10 50.73
C GLY A 81 39.24 -11.50 50.22
N SER A 82 40.22 -12.42 50.32
CA SER A 82 40.10 -13.84 50.70
C SER A 82 39.77 -14.96 49.69
N ALA A 83 40.48 -16.06 49.98
CA ALA A 83 40.80 -17.24 49.19
C ALA A 83 39.76 -18.37 49.21
N ALA A 84 39.91 -19.28 48.24
CA ALA A 84 39.24 -20.58 48.00
C ALA A 84 39.53 -21.63 49.11
N PRO A 85 38.93 -22.86 49.19
CA PRO A 85 38.52 -23.77 48.10
C PRO A 85 37.18 -24.56 48.29
N PRO A 86 36.74 -25.41 47.31
CA PRO A 86 35.40 -26.02 47.26
C PRO A 86 35.36 -27.47 47.79
N PRO A 87 34.17 -28.11 47.96
CA PRO A 87 33.68 -29.00 46.88
C PRO A 87 32.15 -29.18 46.72
N ALA A 88 31.80 -29.61 45.50
CA ALA A 88 30.74 -30.55 45.06
C ALA A 88 29.21 -30.22 45.14
N ALA A 89 28.65 -30.25 43.92
CA ALA A 89 27.33 -30.75 43.50
C ALA A 89 26.05 -29.92 43.75
N SER A 90 25.54 -29.26 42.69
CA SER A 90 24.14 -29.26 42.22
C SER A 90 24.00 -28.40 40.95
N GLY A 91 22.98 -28.70 40.13
CA GLY A 91 22.86 -28.36 38.70
C GLY A 91 22.54 -26.91 38.29
N SER A 92 22.49 -26.77 36.96
CA SER A 92 22.11 -25.61 36.12
C SER A 92 23.05 -24.39 36.15
N PRO A 93 23.31 -23.77 34.97
CA PRO A 93 22.51 -22.61 34.60
C PRO A 93 22.19 -22.49 33.08
N ALA A 94 21.10 -21.77 32.81
CA ALA A 94 20.76 -21.20 31.50
C ALA A 94 21.77 -20.12 31.07
N PRO A 95 21.78 -19.74 29.77
CA PRO A 95 22.14 -18.40 29.37
C PRO A 95 20.98 -17.67 28.69
N SER A 96 20.62 -16.53 29.28
CA SER A 96 19.85 -15.45 28.68
C SER A 96 20.69 -14.72 27.63
N GLN A 97 20.24 -14.69 26.38
CA GLN A 97 20.60 -13.73 25.31
C GLN A 97 19.41 -13.72 24.35
N GLY A 98 18.92 -12.64 23.76
CA GLY A 98 19.22 -11.23 23.82
C GLY A 98 18.02 -10.53 23.18
N ALA A 99 17.75 -9.29 23.59
CA ALA A 99 16.68 -8.49 23.03
C ALA A 99 17.00 -8.16 21.55
N SER A 100 16.31 -8.83 20.62
CA SER A 100 16.13 -8.33 19.27
C SER A 100 14.93 -7.39 19.27
N THR A 101 15.20 -6.10 19.13
CA THR A 101 14.21 -5.07 18.80
C THR A 101 13.70 -5.31 17.39
N ASP A 102 12.62 -6.07 17.29
CA ASP A 102 11.79 -6.20 16.09
C ASP A 102 10.84 -4.98 16.03
N PRO A 103 10.67 -4.27 14.89
CA PRO A 103 9.72 -3.17 14.78
C PRO A 103 8.30 -3.72 14.96
N GLY A 104 7.69 -3.37 16.10
CA GLY A 104 6.50 -3.98 16.65
C GLY A 104 5.33 -4.15 15.68
N SER A 105 4.83 -5.37 15.66
CA SER A 105 3.45 -5.76 15.37
C SER A 105 2.51 -5.06 16.37
N GLN A 106 2.22 -3.78 16.13
CA GLN A 106 1.13 -3.09 16.82
C GLN A 106 -0.19 -3.70 16.37
N GLN A 107 -0.67 -4.65 17.17
CA GLN A 107 -1.94 -5.33 16.98
C GLN A 107 -3.08 -4.32 17.14
N PRO A 108 -4.11 -4.35 16.28
CA PRO A 108 -5.36 -3.63 16.55
C PRO A 108 -5.95 -4.15 17.86
N GLN A 109 -5.70 -3.46 18.97
CA GLN A 109 -6.40 -3.72 20.22
C GLN A 109 -7.81 -3.21 20.01
N THR A 110 -8.85 -3.99 20.31
CA THR A 110 -10.26 -3.52 20.32
C THR A 110 -10.89 -3.60 21.72
N SER A 111 -10.06 -3.82 22.75
CA SER A 111 -10.46 -3.89 24.16
C SER A 111 -10.16 -2.57 24.92
N ARG A 112 -10.95 -2.34 25.98
CA ARG A 112 -11.29 -1.10 26.72
C ARG A 112 -10.13 -0.26 27.33
N SER A 113 -8.86 -0.49 27.01
CA SER A 113 -7.77 0.38 27.48
C SER A 113 -7.61 1.56 26.52
N ALA A 114 -7.61 2.79 27.05
CA ALA A 114 -7.29 3.99 26.27
C ALA A 114 -5.91 3.81 25.65
N VAL A 115 -5.85 3.75 24.31
CA VAL A 115 -4.59 3.66 23.60
C VAL A 115 -3.81 4.95 23.85
N ALA A 116 -2.60 4.82 24.40
CA ALA A 116 -1.68 5.93 24.49
C ALA A 116 -1.24 6.31 23.06
N LEU A 117 -1.85 7.35 22.51
CA LEU A 117 -1.47 7.90 21.21
C LEU A 117 -0.09 8.56 21.29
N ALA A 118 0.64 8.51 20.19
CA ALA A 118 1.93 9.21 20.07
C ALA A 118 1.76 10.74 20.21
N SER A 119 2.83 11.41 20.60
CA SER A 119 2.88 12.88 20.64
C SER A 119 2.46 13.47 19.29
N GLY A 120 1.63 14.51 19.32
CA GLY A 120 1.10 15.16 18.11
C GLY A 120 -0.22 14.55 17.59
N TYR A 121 -0.70 13.46 18.18
CA TYR A 121 -2.02 12.90 17.90
C TYR A 121 -3.02 13.22 19.00
N GLU A 122 -4.30 13.19 18.65
CA GLU A 122 -5.42 13.22 19.57
C GLU A 122 -6.50 12.23 19.16
N LEU A 123 -7.27 11.78 20.15
CA LEU A 123 -8.43 10.93 19.90
C LEU A 123 -9.61 11.82 19.51
N ARG A 124 -10.14 11.62 18.30
CA ARG A 124 -11.33 12.31 17.81
C ARG A 124 -12.54 11.40 17.92
N LYS A 125 -13.62 11.91 18.50
CA LYS A 125 -14.95 11.30 18.41
C LYS A 125 -15.69 11.89 17.22
N ASP A 126 -16.08 11.05 16.29
CA ASP A 126 -16.76 11.42 15.07
C ASP A 126 -18.29 11.31 15.22
N ALA A 127 -19.01 12.22 14.59
CA ALA A 127 -20.47 12.19 14.54
C ALA A 127 -21.03 10.94 13.85
N GLU A 128 -20.23 10.27 13.00
CA GLU A 128 -20.60 9.00 12.36
C GLU A 128 -20.48 7.77 13.29
N GLY A 129 -20.31 7.96 14.60
CA GLY A 129 -20.38 6.87 15.59
C GLY A 129 -19.09 6.07 15.73
N PHE A 130 -17.93 6.72 15.57
CA PHE A 130 -16.64 6.09 15.84
C PHE A 130 -15.68 7.06 16.51
N GLU A 131 -14.59 6.54 17.06
CA GLU A 131 -13.45 7.33 17.48
C GLU A 131 -12.15 6.81 16.84
N VAL A 132 -11.22 7.73 16.56
CA VAL A 132 -9.95 7.42 15.91
C VAL A 132 -8.88 8.45 16.27
N GLY A 133 -7.64 8.00 16.39
CA GLY A 133 -6.46 8.83 16.57
C GLY A 133 -6.04 9.49 15.27
N VAL A 134 -5.94 10.81 15.27
CA VAL A 134 -5.45 11.62 14.13
C VAL A 134 -4.49 12.69 14.61
N PRO A 135 -3.64 13.24 13.73
CA PRO A 135 -2.83 14.41 14.07
C PRO A 135 -3.70 15.59 14.52
N LYS A 136 -3.26 16.32 15.56
CA LYS A 136 -4.04 17.37 16.23
C LYS A 136 -4.52 18.50 15.30
N GLU A 137 -3.68 18.89 14.35
CA GLU A 137 -3.96 20.01 13.45
C GLU A 137 -4.78 19.60 12.21
N TRP A 138 -5.18 18.33 12.10
CA TRP A 138 -5.90 17.85 10.93
C TRP A 138 -7.36 18.25 10.94
N GLN A 139 -7.84 18.65 9.77
CA GLN A 139 -9.20 19.08 9.56
C GLN A 139 -10.06 17.90 9.09
N ARG A 140 -11.28 17.82 9.61
CA ARG A 140 -12.29 16.86 9.17
C ARG A 140 -13.09 17.44 8.01
N SER A 141 -13.17 16.72 6.90
CA SER A 141 -14.12 17.00 5.82
C SER A 141 -15.52 16.47 6.17
N PRO A 142 -16.61 17.09 5.69
CA PRO A 142 -17.96 16.52 5.81
C PRO A 142 -18.05 15.12 5.21
N ALA A 143 -18.98 14.30 5.73
CA ALA A 143 -19.29 13.01 5.13
C ALA A 143 -19.82 13.22 3.71
N ASN A 144 -19.34 12.40 2.76
CA ASN A 144 -19.88 12.40 1.40
C ASN A 144 -20.96 11.32 1.22
N ALA A 145 -21.54 11.23 0.02
CA ALA A 145 -22.57 10.24 -0.31
C ALA A 145 -22.09 8.79 -0.13
N ASP A 146 -20.78 8.54 -0.27
CA ASP A 146 -20.15 7.24 -0.07
C ASP A 146 -19.80 6.95 1.40
N ARG A 147 -20.27 7.79 2.34
CA ARG A 147 -19.99 7.69 3.77
C ARG A 147 -18.50 7.71 4.12
N GLN A 148 -17.68 8.33 3.28
CA GLN A 148 -16.26 8.51 3.55
C GLN A 148 -16.08 9.74 4.44
N ILE A 149 -15.38 9.55 5.55
CA ILE A 149 -14.87 10.63 6.39
C ILE A 149 -13.39 10.79 6.11
N ARG A 150 -12.96 12.02 5.87
CA ARG A 150 -11.56 12.35 5.63
C ARG A 150 -11.06 13.30 6.71
N TYR A 151 -9.95 12.93 7.33
CA TYR A 151 -9.11 13.82 8.12
C TYR A 151 -7.84 14.06 7.33
N GLY A 152 -7.37 15.29 7.21
CA GLY A 152 -6.14 15.54 6.45
C GLY A 152 -5.58 16.93 6.57
N SER A 153 -4.31 17.04 6.19
CA SER A 153 -3.56 18.27 5.94
C SER A 153 -2.35 17.92 5.06
N ASP A 154 -1.83 18.90 4.32
CA ASP A 154 -0.51 18.84 3.66
C ASP A 154 -0.26 17.62 2.77
N GLY A 155 -1.28 17.20 2.01
CA GLY A 155 -1.18 16.06 1.09
C GLY A 155 -1.27 14.68 1.76
N PHE A 156 -1.51 14.62 3.07
CA PHE A 156 -1.83 13.40 3.80
C PHE A 156 -3.32 13.33 4.13
N THR A 157 -3.85 12.11 4.18
CA THR A 157 -5.26 11.87 4.51
C THR A 157 -5.40 10.56 5.27
N LEU A 158 -6.21 10.58 6.34
CA LEU A 158 -6.83 9.39 6.91
C LEU A 158 -8.29 9.36 6.43
N LEU A 159 -8.60 8.37 5.60
CA LEU A 159 -9.96 8.08 5.14
C LEU A 159 -10.54 6.95 5.99
N VAL A 160 -11.74 7.17 6.51
CA VAL A 160 -12.50 6.20 7.31
C VAL A 160 -13.86 5.98 6.64
N VAL A 161 -14.24 4.71 6.46
CA VAL A 161 -15.61 4.33 6.07
C VAL A 161 -16.21 3.49 7.19
N PRO A 162 -17.08 4.05 8.03
CA PRO A 162 -17.64 3.34 9.16
C PRO A 162 -18.87 2.51 8.73
N GLY A 163 -18.64 1.28 8.26
CA GLY A 163 -19.70 0.29 8.11
C GLY A 163 -20.66 0.51 6.93
N ARG A 164 -20.23 1.15 5.84
CA ARG A 164 -21.06 1.35 4.63
C ARG A 164 -21.57 0.01 4.10
N ASP A 165 -20.65 -0.91 3.85
CA ASP A 165 -20.91 -2.18 3.18
C ASP A 165 -21.18 -3.30 4.18
N THR A 166 -22.05 -4.24 3.83
CA THR A 166 -22.42 -5.37 4.71
C THR A 166 -21.78 -6.67 4.24
N VAL A 167 -21.40 -7.52 5.19
CA VAL A 167 -20.95 -8.90 4.93
C VAL A 167 -22.01 -9.70 4.20
N LYS A 168 -23.29 -9.46 4.53
CA LYS A 168 -24.44 -10.11 3.86
C LYS A 168 -24.43 -9.87 2.35
N ALA A 169 -24.07 -8.67 1.91
CA ALA A 169 -24.06 -8.30 0.49
C ALA A 169 -22.73 -8.63 -0.20
N ALA A 170 -21.60 -8.44 0.49
CA ALA A 170 -20.28 -8.49 -0.14
C ALA A 170 -19.45 -9.74 0.19
N GLY A 171 -19.97 -10.67 1.01
CA GLY A 171 -19.26 -11.88 1.45
C GLY A 171 -18.63 -11.68 2.84
N GLY A 172 -18.12 -12.77 3.43
CA GLY A 172 -17.56 -12.78 4.80
C GLY A 172 -16.04 -12.73 4.87
N ASP A 173 -15.34 -12.64 3.74
CA ASP A 173 -13.88 -12.54 3.70
C ASP A 173 -13.44 -11.08 3.47
N PRO A 174 -12.78 -10.41 4.43
CA PRO A 174 -12.24 -9.07 4.24
C PRO A 174 -11.13 -9.00 3.19
N LEU A 175 -10.40 -10.09 2.93
CA LEU A 175 -9.32 -10.08 1.93
C LEU A 175 -9.90 -10.02 0.51
N ASP A 176 -10.90 -10.85 0.23
CA ASP A 176 -11.62 -10.83 -1.04
C ASP A 176 -12.34 -9.49 -1.24
N TYR A 177 -12.98 -9.00 -0.18
CA TYR A 177 -13.62 -7.67 -0.19
C TYR A 177 -12.63 -6.56 -0.56
N GLN A 178 -11.47 -6.50 0.10
CA GLN A 178 -10.44 -5.50 -0.18
C GLN A 178 -9.97 -5.55 -1.63
N ARG A 179 -9.68 -6.76 -2.15
CA ARG A 179 -9.13 -6.93 -3.50
C ARG A 179 -10.12 -6.55 -4.59
N GLU A 180 -11.38 -6.96 -4.44
CA GLU A 180 -12.32 -6.96 -5.55
C GLU A 180 -13.44 -5.94 -5.42
N LYS A 181 -13.85 -5.61 -4.18
CA LYS A 181 -15.13 -4.93 -3.95
C LYS A 181 -14.99 -3.55 -3.32
N GLN A 182 -13.92 -3.30 -2.56
CA GLN A 182 -13.69 -2.03 -1.87
C GLN A 182 -13.59 -0.86 -2.86
N PRO A 183 -14.58 0.06 -2.91
CA PRO A 183 -14.58 1.22 -3.81
C PRO A 183 -13.37 2.15 -3.64
N GLU A 184 -12.87 2.29 -2.41
CA GLU A 184 -11.75 3.18 -2.08
C GLU A 184 -10.42 2.74 -2.75
N LEU A 185 -10.35 1.51 -3.27
CA LEU A 185 -9.20 1.03 -4.06
C LEU A 185 -9.45 1.07 -5.58
N GLN A 186 -10.54 1.66 -6.05
CA GLN A 186 -10.73 1.87 -7.50
C GLN A 186 -9.61 2.70 -8.14
N PRO A 187 -9.13 3.82 -7.55
CA PRO A 187 -8.02 4.56 -8.14
C PRO A 187 -6.75 3.72 -8.35
N PHE A 188 -6.48 2.78 -7.43
CA PHE A 188 -5.38 1.81 -7.57
C PHE A 188 -5.61 0.83 -8.73
N ARG A 189 -6.85 0.33 -8.90
CA ARG A 189 -7.23 -0.60 -9.97
C ARG A 189 -7.29 0.05 -11.35
N ASP A 190 -7.68 1.31 -11.42
CA ASP A 190 -7.85 2.07 -12.66
C ASP A 190 -6.53 2.72 -13.13
N SER A 191 -5.53 2.81 -12.26
CA SER A 191 -4.25 3.44 -12.57
C SER A 191 -3.45 2.66 -13.63
N SER A 192 -2.87 3.37 -14.60
CA SER A 192 -1.93 2.81 -15.57
C SER A 192 -0.59 2.38 -14.96
N TRP A 193 -0.28 2.86 -13.75
CA TRP A 193 0.88 2.45 -12.96
C TRP A 193 0.47 2.25 -11.50
N SER A 194 0.65 1.03 -10.99
CA SER A 194 0.35 0.71 -9.60
C SER A 194 1.13 -0.50 -9.12
N THR A 195 1.36 -0.57 -7.81
CA THR A 195 1.97 -1.72 -7.14
C THR A 195 1.25 -2.00 -5.81
N SER A 196 1.21 -3.27 -5.40
CA SER A 196 0.68 -3.68 -4.11
C SER A 196 1.64 -4.62 -3.39
N SER A 197 1.76 -4.47 -2.08
CA SER A 197 2.59 -5.31 -1.22
C SER A 197 1.90 -5.59 0.11
N GLY A 198 2.34 -6.64 0.80
CA GLY A 198 1.84 -6.97 2.14
C GLY A 198 0.33 -7.26 2.22
N VAL A 199 -0.32 -7.56 1.08
CA VAL A 199 -1.76 -7.81 1.02
C VAL A 199 -2.07 -9.18 1.61
N ARG A 200 -2.63 -9.21 2.82
CA ARG A 200 -2.91 -10.45 3.55
C ARG A 200 -4.12 -10.32 4.47
N ARG A 201 -4.69 -11.47 4.78
CA ARG A 201 -5.68 -11.62 5.85
C ARG A 201 -4.97 -11.65 7.21
N VAL A 202 -5.61 -11.06 8.21
CA VAL A 202 -5.18 -11.11 9.62
C VAL A 202 -6.40 -11.42 10.48
N ASP A 203 -6.28 -12.40 11.36
CA ASP A 203 -7.34 -12.76 12.31
C ASP A 203 -6.85 -12.48 13.74
N VAL A 204 -7.56 -11.62 14.48
CA VAL A 204 -7.24 -11.27 15.88
C VAL A 204 -8.43 -11.62 16.76
N GLY A 205 -8.29 -12.68 17.56
CA GLY A 205 -9.41 -13.21 18.34
C GLY A 205 -10.55 -13.66 17.43
N ARG A 206 -11.70 -12.98 17.50
CA ARG A 206 -12.86 -13.22 16.62
C ARG A 206 -12.99 -12.23 15.46
N GLN A 207 -12.04 -11.29 15.35
CA GLN A 207 -12.11 -10.23 14.37
C GLN A 207 -11.30 -10.61 13.12
N ALA A 208 -12.00 -10.74 12.00
CA ALA A 208 -11.40 -10.96 10.70
C ALA A 208 -11.06 -9.61 10.04
N MET A 209 -9.84 -9.50 9.54
CA MET A 209 -9.31 -8.27 8.95
C MET A 209 -8.49 -8.58 7.69
N ALA A 210 -8.31 -7.59 6.84
CA ALA A 210 -7.35 -7.62 5.75
C ALA A 210 -6.56 -6.33 5.74
N GLU A 211 -5.26 -6.44 5.51
CA GLU A 211 -4.40 -5.29 5.34
C GLU A 211 -3.72 -5.34 3.97
N GLY A 212 -3.22 -4.19 3.54
CA GLY A 212 -2.46 -4.07 2.31
C GLY A 212 -1.77 -2.73 2.19
N GLN A 213 -0.69 -2.71 1.41
CA GLN A 213 0.02 -1.52 1.00
C GLN A 213 -0.14 -1.35 -0.50
N PHE A 214 -0.42 -0.14 -0.93
CA PHE A 214 -0.72 0.17 -2.32
C PHE A 214 0.00 1.45 -2.72
N THR A 215 0.59 1.46 -3.91
CA THR A 215 1.12 2.65 -4.53
C THR A 215 0.47 2.81 -5.91
N TRP A 216 0.05 4.02 -6.26
CA TRP A 216 -0.46 4.32 -7.60
C TRP A 216 -0.22 5.79 -7.96
N GLN A 217 -0.41 6.13 -9.23
CA GLN A 217 -0.42 7.50 -9.70
C GLN A 217 -1.84 8.07 -9.60
N ASP A 218 -2.03 9.13 -8.81
CA ASP A 218 -3.32 9.81 -8.70
C ASP A 218 -3.70 10.56 -9.99
N SER A 219 -4.93 11.07 -10.05
CA SER A 219 -5.43 11.79 -11.24
C SER A 219 -4.65 13.06 -11.57
N GLY A 220 -3.86 13.60 -10.62
CA GLY A 220 -2.97 14.74 -10.81
C GLY A 220 -1.56 14.34 -11.24
N GLY A 221 -1.28 13.06 -11.45
CA GLY A 221 0.02 12.55 -11.86
C GLY A 221 1.00 12.32 -10.69
N ARG A 222 0.58 12.48 -9.43
CA ARG A 222 1.46 12.26 -8.27
C ARG A 222 1.41 10.80 -7.85
N GLU A 223 2.55 10.26 -7.44
CA GLU A 223 2.59 8.94 -6.82
C GLU A 223 2.18 9.05 -5.34
N VAL A 224 1.22 8.21 -4.94
CA VAL A 224 0.74 8.13 -3.56
C VAL A 224 1.02 6.74 -2.98
N TYR A 225 1.38 6.71 -1.71
CA TYR A 225 1.49 5.50 -0.90
C TYR A 225 0.31 5.40 0.05
N VAL A 226 -0.26 4.19 0.14
CA VAL A 226 -1.44 3.92 0.95
C VAL A 226 -1.27 2.67 1.79
N ARG A 227 -1.62 2.79 3.08
CA ARG A 227 -1.85 1.64 3.94
C ARG A 227 -3.34 1.51 4.22
N ASN A 228 -3.88 0.33 3.94
CA ASN A 228 -5.30 0.03 4.04
C ASN A 228 -5.53 -1.09 5.06
N LEU A 229 -6.55 -0.91 5.89
CA LEU A 229 -7.14 -1.94 6.74
C LEU A 229 -8.62 -2.04 6.40
N VAL A 230 -9.09 -3.27 6.20
CA VAL A 230 -10.50 -3.63 6.20
C VAL A 230 -10.76 -4.53 7.40
N MET A 231 -11.80 -4.23 8.18
CA MET A 231 -12.21 -5.05 9.31
C MET A 231 -13.72 -5.24 9.32
N ILE A 232 -14.17 -6.38 9.84
CA ILE A 232 -15.60 -6.64 10.04
C ILE A 232 -15.96 -6.31 11.49
N VAL A 233 -16.90 -5.39 11.67
CA VAL A 233 -17.53 -5.07 12.97
C VAL A 233 -19.03 -5.20 12.81
N ASP A 234 -19.66 -6.00 13.66
CA ASP A 234 -21.12 -6.23 13.66
C ASP A 234 -21.71 -6.52 12.26
N GLY A 235 -21.01 -7.33 11.47
CA GLY A 235 -21.42 -7.74 10.12
C GLY A 235 -21.27 -6.67 9.04
N ARG A 236 -20.56 -5.58 9.33
CA ARG A 236 -20.27 -4.49 8.39
C ARG A 236 -18.78 -4.29 8.19
N TYR A 237 -18.41 -3.83 7.00
CA TYR A 237 -17.03 -3.51 6.65
C TYR A 237 -16.68 -2.10 7.09
N HIS A 238 -15.66 -2.00 7.94
CA HIS A 238 -15.03 -0.76 8.35
C HIS A 238 -13.68 -0.65 7.64
N ILE A 239 -13.42 0.51 7.05
CA ILE A 239 -12.20 0.76 6.27
C ILE A 239 -11.43 1.89 6.93
N LEU A 240 -10.13 1.69 7.10
CA LEU A 240 -9.17 2.73 7.46
C LEU A 240 -8.06 2.78 6.40
N GLN A 241 -7.90 3.93 5.77
CA GLN A 241 -6.84 4.18 4.79
C GLN A 241 -6.02 5.39 5.18
N ALA A 242 -4.73 5.20 5.42
CA ALA A 242 -3.78 6.30 5.47
C ALA A 242 -3.18 6.48 4.07
N ILE A 243 -3.22 7.69 3.55
CA ILE A 243 -2.80 8.07 2.20
C ILE A 243 -1.82 9.23 2.33
N GLY A 244 -0.74 9.21 1.56
CA GLY A 244 0.19 10.33 1.48
C GLY A 244 1.12 10.21 0.28
N PRO A 245 2.06 11.16 0.13
CA PRO A 245 3.09 11.10 -0.90
C PRO A 245 3.91 9.80 -0.82
N GLU A 246 4.23 9.25 -1.98
CA GLU A 246 5.03 8.03 -2.09
C GLU A 246 6.44 8.17 -1.49
N ASN A 247 7.01 9.38 -1.47
CA ASN A 247 8.30 9.66 -0.84
C ASN A 247 8.25 9.80 0.69
N ASP A 248 7.05 9.81 1.30
CA ASP A 248 6.85 10.01 2.75
C ASP A 248 6.16 8.79 3.40
N ARG A 249 6.54 7.58 2.98
CA ARG A 249 5.93 6.30 3.44
C ARG A 249 5.95 6.11 4.95
N ASP A 250 6.99 6.59 5.62
CA ASP A 250 7.13 6.46 7.08
C ASP A 250 6.04 7.24 7.79
N LYS A 251 5.73 8.45 7.31
CA LYS A 251 4.66 9.27 7.88
C LYS A 251 3.29 8.63 7.66
N VAL A 252 3.04 8.09 6.46
CA VAL A 252 1.80 7.32 6.17
C VAL A 252 1.70 6.10 7.09
N THR A 253 2.81 5.42 7.34
CA THR A 253 2.89 4.25 8.23
C THR A 253 2.58 4.60 9.68
N GLU A 254 3.12 5.71 10.18
CA GLU A 254 2.85 6.25 11.51
C GLU A 254 1.36 6.60 11.66
N ILE A 255 0.78 7.35 10.71
CA ILE A 255 -0.64 7.73 10.74
C ILE A 255 -1.53 6.48 10.77
N TYR A 256 -1.24 5.51 9.91
CA TYR A 256 -1.95 4.24 9.87
C TYR A 256 -1.91 3.53 11.23
N GLN A 257 -0.72 3.39 11.83
CA GLN A 257 -0.54 2.71 13.11
C GLN A 257 -1.36 3.36 14.24
N GLN A 258 -1.29 4.69 14.34
CA GLN A 258 -2.06 5.43 15.35
C GLN A 258 -3.57 5.25 15.15
N ALA A 259 -4.03 5.30 13.89
CA ALA A 259 -5.44 5.14 13.56
C ALA A 259 -5.95 3.73 13.90
N ILE A 260 -5.26 2.66 13.46
CA ILE A 260 -5.74 1.28 13.69
C ILE A 260 -5.65 0.84 15.15
N ALA A 261 -4.71 1.41 15.92
CA ALA A 261 -4.59 1.10 17.34
C ALA A 261 -5.80 1.67 18.11
N SER A 262 -6.21 2.89 17.77
CA SER A 262 -7.22 3.66 18.50
C SER A 262 -8.64 3.54 17.96
N TYR A 263 -8.84 2.99 16.76
CA TYR A 263 -10.16 2.93 16.14
C TYR A 263 -11.18 2.15 16.96
N ARG A 264 -12.30 2.77 17.30
CA ARG A 264 -13.44 2.09 17.95
C ARG A 264 -14.76 2.56 17.34
N VAL A 265 -15.69 1.63 17.19
CA VAL A 265 -17.09 1.98 16.94
C VAL A 265 -17.70 2.35 18.27
N SER A 266 -18.30 3.53 18.35
CA SER A 266 -19.10 3.90 19.52
C SER A 266 -20.44 3.19 19.41
N ALA A 267 -20.85 2.49 20.46
CA ALA A 267 -22.22 2.00 20.52
C ALA A 267 -23.17 3.20 20.45
N GLY A 268 -24.06 3.19 19.46
CA GLY A 268 -25.17 4.13 19.37
C GLY A 268 -26.20 3.90 20.47
#